data_AF-A0A8T5KS38-F1
#
_entry.id   AF-A0A8T5KS38-F1
#
_cell.length_a   1.000
_cell.length_b   1.000
_cell.length_c   1.000
_cell.angle_alpha   90.00
_cell.angle_beta   90.00
_cell.angle_gamma   90.00
#
_symmetry.space_group_name_H-M   'P 1'
#
loop_
_entity.id
_entity.type
_entity.pdbx_description
1 polymer ?
#
loop_
_entity_poly.entity_id
_entity_poly.type
_entity_poly.pdbx_seq_one_letter_code
_entity_poly.pdbx_strand_id
1 'polypeptide(L)'
;MKKRFVKILGILLIVIGIVVLLDTFTGITGLVVLEDIGRTAGSVIGIVFVLVGVLVFMSGAAPRGISELETVLGQVVPSATPKNSVILLDADFVKWMNERYERGGRMELNDNYFGDFDTELNDAVAKELSSRRNFKRQPLVPDNVVRYLESHQHVKLEPYELVSETEEHIFSLWKAHTNQGRKADAQAEEKFRESGDMQLLGQAYENGEEHTIILSNNYSEIGKIAEQMRKDNINVYVVGKNNFR
;
A
#
# COMPACT_ATOMS: atom_id res chain seq x y z
N MET A 1 13.65 -22.91 -0.27
CA MET A 1 15.11 -22.65 -0.17
C MET A 1 15.34 -21.27 0.42
N LYS A 2 16.36 -21.07 1.28
CA LYS A 2 16.63 -19.76 1.90
C LYS A 2 16.97 -18.74 0.80
N LYS A 3 16.34 -17.55 0.80
CA LYS A 3 16.55 -16.48 -0.21
C LYS A 3 18.03 -16.12 -0.45
N ARG A 4 18.87 -16.28 0.57
CA ARG A 4 20.34 -16.11 0.48
C ARG A 4 20.97 -17.12 -0.49
N PHE A 5 20.52 -18.36 -0.48
CA PHE A 5 21.02 -19.42 -1.37
C PHE A 5 20.72 -19.12 -2.84
N VAL A 6 19.51 -18.65 -3.17
CA VAL A 6 19.13 -18.31 -4.57
C VAL A 6 19.97 -17.14 -5.09
N LYS A 7 20.25 -16.13 -4.26
CA LYS A 7 21.12 -15.01 -4.64
C LYS A 7 22.57 -15.44 -4.84
N ILE A 8 23.11 -16.24 -3.92
CA ILE A 8 24.47 -16.77 -4.03
C ILE A 8 24.59 -17.63 -5.29
N LEU A 9 23.60 -18.47 -5.57
CA LEU A 9 23.55 -19.30 -6.77
C LEU A 9 23.49 -18.46 -8.05
N GLY A 10 22.64 -17.43 -8.11
CA GLY A 10 22.57 -16.52 -9.26
C GLY A 10 23.89 -15.79 -9.54
N ILE A 11 24.54 -15.25 -8.49
CA ILE A 11 25.86 -14.61 -8.60
C ILE A 11 26.89 -15.62 -9.11
N LEU A 12 26.89 -16.83 -8.56
CA LEU A 12 27.83 -17.89 -8.93
C LEU A 12 27.66 -18.30 -10.40
N LEU A 13 26.43 -18.42 -10.89
CA LEU A 13 26.13 -18.70 -12.31
C LEU A 13 26.64 -17.59 -13.24
N ILE A 14 26.45 -16.31 -12.86
CA ILE A 14 26.95 -15.16 -13.63
C ILE A 14 28.48 -15.19 -13.67
N VAL A 15 29.15 -15.39 -12.53
CA VAL A 15 30.62 -15.44 -12.45
C VAL A 15 31.18 -16.58 -13.30
N ILE A 16 30.59 -17.78 -13.21
CA ILE A 16 31.00 -18.92 -14.05
C ILE A 16 30.82 -18.60 -15.54
N GLY A 17 29.66 -18.03 -15.92
CA GLY A 17 29.40 -17.65 -17.30
C GLY A 17 30.41 -16.64 -17.85
N ILE A 18 30.77 -15.63 -17.05
CA ILE A 18 31.80 -14.64 -17.41
C ILE A 18 33.17 -15.29 -17.57
N VAL A 19 33.57 -16.17 -16.64
CA VAL A 19 34.86 -16.88 -16.72
C VAL A 19 34.93 -17.74 -17.99
N VAL A 20 33.87 -18.49 -18.30
CA VAL A 20 33.79 -19.31 -19.52
C VAL A 20 33.86 -18.45 -20.78
N LEU A 21 33.19 -17.29 -20.80
CA LEU A 21 33.26 -16.36 -21.93
C LEU A 21 34.67 -15.80 -22.10
N LEU A 22 35.30 -15.34 -21.02
CA LEU A 22 36.65 -14.78 -21.06
C LEU A 22 37.68 -15.81 -21.53
N ASP A 23 37.59 -17.06 -21.06
CA ASP A 23 38.45 -18.16 -21.50
C ASP A 23 38.31 -18.40 -23.01
N THR A 24 37.07 -18.42 -23.50
CA THR A 24 36.75 -18.60 -24.92
C THR A 24 37.29 -17.47 -25.81
N PHE A 25 37.26 -16.22 -25.34
CA PHE A 25 37.67 -15.04 -26.13
C PHE A 25 39.17 -14.75 -26.08
N THR A 26 39.81 -14.98 -24.93
CA THR A 26 41.20 -14.56 -24.71
C THR A 26 42.21 -15.68 -24.92
N GLY A 27 41.77 -16.95 -24.95
CA GLY A 27 42.66 -18.10 -25.08
C GLY A 27 43.70 -18.18 -23.96
N ILE A 28 43.42 -17.56 -22.80
CA ILE A 28 44.31 -17.57 -21.64
C ILE A 28 44.16 -18.93 -20.97
N THR A 29 45.06 -19.86 -21.33
CA THR A 29 45.18 -21.25 -20.89
C THR A 29 45.53 -21.42 -19.39
N GLY A 30 44.94 -20.63 -18.50
CA GLY A 30 45.14 -20.73 -17.06
C GLY A 30 44.27 -21.78 -16.37
N LEU A 31 43.26 -22.32 -17.05
CA LEU A 31 42.30 -23.31 -16.56
C LEU A 31 42.31 -24.55 -17.46
N VAL A 32 43.22 -25.48 -17.19
CA VAL A 32 43.52 -26.73 -17.95
C VAL A 32 42.34 -27.74 -17.99
N VAL A 33 41.14 -27.37 -17.58
CA VAL A 33 40.00 -28.31 -17.42
C VAL A 33 38.98 -28.24 -18.56
N LEU A 34 39.08 -27.29 -19.50
CA LEU A 34 38.08 -27.05 -20.55
C LEU A 34 38.62 -27.07 -21.99
N GLU A 35 39.85 -27.56 -22.18
CA GLU A 35 40.63 -27.43 -23.43
C GLU A 35 39.97 -28.04 -24.68
N ASP A 36 39.04 -28.99 -24.51
CA ASP A 36 38.34 -29.67 -25.62
C ASP A 36 36.96 -29.09 -25.99
N ILE A 37 36.52 -28.02 -25.33
CA ILE A 37 35.25 -27.38 -25.72
C ILE A 37 35.52 -26.40 -26.86
N GLY A 38 35.04 -26.73 -28.06
CA GLY A 38 35.17 -25.85 -29.22
C GLY A 38 34.66 -24.44 -28.93
N ARG A 39 35.36 -23.41 -29.43
CA ARG A 39 35.09 -21.99 -29.14
C ARG A 39 33.61 -21.60 -29.26
N THR A 40 32.92 -22.13 -30.26
CA THR A 40 31.49 -21.89 -30.47
C THR A 40 30.64 -22.46 -29.34
N ALA A 41 30.95 -23.68 -28.87
CA ALA A 41 30.23 -24.31 -27.75
C ALA A 41 30.52 -23.59 -26.42
N GLY A 42 31.77 -23.19 -26.16
CA GLY A 42 32.14 -22.42 -24.96
C GLY A 42 31.42 -21.08 -24.88
N SER A 43 31.36 -20.35 -26.00
CA SER A 43 30.64 -19.07 -26.07
C SER A 43 29.14 -19.23 -25.83
N VAL A 44 28.50 -20.22 -26.45
CA VAL A 44 27.06 -20.49 -26.26
C VAL A 44 26.77 -20.87 -24.81
N ILE A 45 27.58 -21.75 -24.21
CA ILE A 45 27.43 -22.16 -22.80
C ILE A 45 27.59 -20.95 -21.88
N GLY A 46 28.62 -20.13 -22.08
CA GLY A 46 28.86 -18.93 -21.28
C GLY A 46 27.69 -17.94 -21.31
N ILE A 47 27.13 -17.67 -22.51
CA ILE A 47 25.95 -16.80 -22.66
C ILE A 47 24.75 -17.37 -21.90
N VAL A 48 24.49 -18.67 -22.02
CA VAL A 48 23.37 -19.35 -21.33
C VAL A 48 23.53 -19.22 -19.82
N PHE A 49 24.72 -19.44 -19.26
CA PHE A 49 24.98 -19.29 -17.84
C PHE A 49 24.75 -17.86 -17.33
N VAL A 50 25.17 -16.84 -18.10
CA VAL A 50 24.92 -15.43 -17.75
C VAL A 50 23.42 -15.13 -17.77
N LEU A 51 22.70 -15.51 -18.83
CA LEU A 51 21.27 -15.24 -18.94
C LEU A 51 20.46 -15.94 -17.85
N VAL A 52 20.71 -17.23 -17.61
CA VAL A 52 20.06 -17.98 -16.54
C VAL A 52 20.45 -17.42 -15.17
N GLY A 53 21.72 -17.06 -14.96
CA GLY A 53 22.19 -16.44 -13.72
C GLY A 53 21.50 -15.10 -13.42
N VAL A 54 21.31 -14.25 -14.45
CA VAL A 54 20.56 -12.99 -14.34
C VAL A 54 19.10 -13.26 -14.00
N LEU A 55 18.45 -14.20 -14.69
CA LEU A 55 17.06 -14.57 -14.41
C LEU A 55 16.88 -15.12 -12.99
N VAL A 56 17.78 -15.99 -12.54
CA VAL A 56 17.78 -16.55 -11.18
C VAL A 56 18.04 -15.45 -10.15
N PHE A 57 18.98 -14.55 -10.39
CA PHE A 57 19.27 -13.41 -9.53
C PHE A 57 18.08 -12.45 -9.41
N MET A 58 17.40 -12.16 -10.53
CA MET A 58 16.19 -11.34 -10.58
C MET A 58 14.99 -12.03 -9.89
N SER A 59 14.83 -13.35 -10.07
CA SER A 59 13.77 -14.11 -9.37
C SER A 59 14.02 -14.20 -7.85
N GLY A 60 15.28 -14.18 -7.42
CA GLY A 60 15.68 -14.09 -6.01
C GLY A 60 15.64 -12.67 -5.44
N ALA A 61 15.55 -11.66 -6.31
CA ALA A 61 15.21 -10.30 -5.97
C ALA A 61 13.68 -10.19 -5.83
N ALA A 62 13.11 -10.92 -4.87
CA ALA A 62 11.80 -10.55 -4.35
C ALA A 62 11.86 -9.06 -4.00
N PRO A 63 10.99 -8.21 -4.56
CA PRO A 63 11.08 -6.78 -4.31
C PRO A 63 11.11 -6.52 -2.79
N ARG A 64 12.01 -5.68 -2.30
CA ARG A 64 12.05 -5.39 -0.86
C ARG A 64 10.85 -4.49 -0.56
N GLY A 65 9.90 -4.97 0.25
CA GLY A 65 8.78 -4.12 0.69
C GLY A 65 7.52 -4.82 1.18
N ILE A 66 7.60 -5.90 1.98
CA ILE A 66 6.41 -6.53 2.59
C ILE A 66 6.45 -6.55 4.13
N SER A 67 7.62 -6.35 4.79
CA SER A 67 7.70 -6.45 6.26
C SER A 67 7.25 -5.19 7.02
N GLU A 68 7.09 -4.04 6.35
CA GLU A 68 6.73 -2.79 7.04
C GLU A 68 5.23 -2.75 7.36
N LEU A 69 4.35 -3.08 6.40
CA LEU A 69 2.89 -3.09 6.60
C LEU A 69 2.44 -4.07 7.69
N GLU A 70 3.11 -5.22 7.79
CA GLU A 70 2.92 -6.26 8.79
C GLU A 70 3.19 -5.75 10.22
N THR A 71 4.25 -4.96 10.36
CA THR A 71 4.66 -4.37 11.63
C THR A 71 3.72 -3.24 12.03
N VAL A 72 3.23 -2.47 11.06
CA VAL A 72 2.33 -1.34 11.31
C VAL A 72 0.96 -1.79 11.75
N LEU A 73 0.33 -2.70 10.99
CA LEU A 73 -0.98 -3.20 11.34
C LEU A 73 -0.90 -3.95 12.67
N GLY A 74 0.11 -4.79 12.90
CA GLY A 74 0.29 -5.46 14.19
C GLY A 74 0.59 -4.55 15.40
N GLN A 75 1.06 -3.31 15.18
CA GLN A 75 1.31 -2.33 16.24
C GLN A 75 0.14 -1.38 16.50
N VAL A 76 -0.68 -1.09 15.48
CA VAL A 76 -1.74 -0.07 15.56
C VAL A 76 -3.12 -0.69 15.62
N VAL A 77 -3.31 -1.84 14.96
CA VAL A 77 -4.50 -2.67 15.05
C VAL A 77 -4.25 -3.61 16.23
N PRO A 78 -5.06 -3.54 17.31
CA PRO A 78 -4.89 -4.43 18.45
C PRO A 78 -4.73 -5.88 17.99
N SER A 79 -3.87 -6.65 18.65
CA SER A 79 -3.62 -8.07 18.31
C SER A 79 -4.88 -8.96 18.40
N ALA A 80 -5.97 -8.40 18.92
CA ALA A 80 -7.27 -9.00 19.11
C ALA A 80 -8.35 -8.42 18.16
N THR A 81 -7.98 -7.65 17.13
CA THR A 81 -8.97 -7.11 16.20
C THR A 81 -9.74 -8.25 15.55
N PRO A 82 -11.08 -8.25 15.66
CA PRO A 82 -11.92 -9.31 15.11
C PRO A 82 -11.69 -9.48 13.60
N LYS A 83 -11.84 -10.71 13.11
CA LYS A 83 -11.73 -11.00 11.67
C LYS A 83 -12.84 -10.35 10.84
N ASN A 84 -13.96 -9.97 11.45
CA ASN A 84 -15.04 -9.21 10.82
C ASN A 84 -14.82 -7.70 10.91
N SER A 85 -13.57 -7.25 10.87
CA SER A 85 -13.26 -5.82 10.83
C SER A 85 -13.41 -5.28 9.42
N VAL A 86 -13.95 -4.06 9.32
CA VAL A 86 -14.04 -3.30 8.07
C VAL A 86 -12.88 -2.32 7.99
N ILE A 87 -12.19 -2.29 6.85
CA ILE A 87 -11.14 -1.32 6.57
C ILE A 87 -11.67 -0.25 5.62
N LEU A 88 -11.70 1.00 6.08
CA LEU A 88 -12.04 2.15 5.24
C LEU A 88 -10.78 2.87 4.76
N LEU A 89 -10.74 3.19 3.46
CA LEU A 89 -9.60 3.86 2.84
C LEU A 89 -9.85 5.37 2.70
N ASP A 90 -8.92 6.20 3.18
CA ASP A 90 -8.87 7.64 2.94
C ASP A 90 -8.15 7.97 1.62
N ALA A 91 -8.59 9.01 0.92
CA ALA A 91 -7.99 9.47 -0.34
C ALA A 91 -6.52 9.87 -0.16
N ASP A 92 -6.20 10.58 0.92
CA ASP A 92 -4.84 11.04 1.20
C ASP A 92 -3.90 9.87 1.57
N PHE A 93 -4.45 8.78 2.11
CA PHE A 93 -3.70 7.56 2.36
C PHE A 93 -3.41 6.81 1.05
N VAL A 94 -4.41 6.62 0.20
CA VAL A 94 -4.25 5.99 -1.12
C VAL A 94 -3.25 6.75 -1.99
N LYS A 95 -3.31 8.09 -1.98
CA LYS A 95 -2.33 8.94 -2.66
C LYS A 95 -0.91 8.69 -2.15
N TRP A 96 -0.72 8.65 -0.84
CA TRP A 96 0.59 8.36 -0.24
C TRP A 96 1.11 6.98 -0.65
N MET A 97 0.26 5.96 -0.70
CA MET A 97 0.63 4.62 -1.19
C MET A 97 1.13 4.68 -2.63
N ASN A 98 0.42 5.39 -3.52
CA ASN A 98 0.83 5.58 -4.91
C ASN A 98 2.17 6.31 -5.01
N GLU A 99 2.35 7.43 -4.30
CA GLU A 99 3.62 8.17 -4.32
C GLU A 99 4.80 7.32 -3.85
N ARG A 100 4.57 6.41 -2.90
CA ARG A 100 5.60 5.48 -2.43
C ARG A 100 5.94 4.44 -3.48
N TYR A 101 4.94 3.91 -4.19
CA TYR A 101 5.13 2.98 -5.29
C TYR A 101 5.94 3.58 -6.44
N GLU A 102 5.60 4.79 -6.85
CA GLU A 102 6.33 5.50 -7.91
C GLU A 102 7.82 5.73 -7.57
N ARG A 103 8.17 5.82 -6.29
CA ARG A 103 9.57 5.93 -5.82
C ARG A 103 10.30 4.57 -5.73
N GLY A 104 9.77 3.52 -6.35
CA GLY A 104 10.31 2.17 -6.31
C GLY A 104 9.92 1.36 -5.07
N GLY A 105 8.93 1.84 -4.31
CA GLY A 105 8.24 1.03 -3.30
C GLY A 105 7.32 -0.01 -3.94
N ARG A 106 6.75 -0.91 -3.13
CA ARG A 106 5.66 -1.79 -3.57
C ARG A 106 4.31 -1.17 -3.18
N MET A 107 3.34 -1.24 -4.09
CA MET A 107 1.92 -1.02 -3.79
C MET A 107 1.28 -2.38 -3.59
N GLU A 108 1.47 -2.98 -2.42
CA GLU A 108 0.82 -4.25 -2.10
C GLU A 108 -0.04 -4.03 -0.85
N LEU A 109 -1.35 -3.90 -1.08
CA LEU A 109 -2.32 -4.34 -0.09
C LEU A 109 -2.09 -5.85 0.04
N ASN A 110 -1.30 -6.26 1.02
CA ASN A 110 -0.91 -7.65 1.17
C ASN A 110 -2.16 -8.52 1.36
N ASP A 111 -2.47 -9.39 0.41
CA ASP A 111 -3.64 -10.29 0.48
C ASP A 111 -3.63 -11.15 1.75
N ASN A 112 -2.47 -11.41 2.35
CA ASN A 112 -2.40 -12.15 3.63
C ASN A 112 -2.92 -11.34 4.84
N TYR A 113 -3.12 -10.03 4.67
CA TYR A 113 -3.63 -9.13 5.71
C TYR A 113 -4.99 -8.57 5.33
N PHE A 114 -5.09 -7.96 4.16
CA PHE A 114 -6.36 -7.41 3.68
C PHE A 114 -7.32 -8.50 3.22
N GLY A 115 -6.86 -9.71 2.88
CA GLY A 115 -7.75 -10.80 2.49
C GLY A 115 -8.60 -11.35 3.63
N ASP A 116 -8.21 -11.07 4.88
CA ASP A 116 -8.95 -11.43 6.08
C ASP A 116 -9.95 -10.33 6.52
N PHE A 117 -9.95 -9.15 5.89
CA PHE A 117 -10.82 -8.03 6.23
C PHE A 117 -11.68 -7.61 5.02
N ASP A 118 -12.90 -7.16 5.28
CA ASP A 118 -13.67 -6.45 4.26
C ASP A 118 -13.08 -5.05 4.10
N THR A 119 -12.52 -4.74 2.93
CA THR A 119 -12.02 -3.39 2.64
C THR A 119 -13.06 -2.64 1.84
N GLU A 120 -13.36 -1.41 2.22
CA GLU A 120 -14.37 -0.58 1.57
C GLU A 120 -13.74 0.75 1.13
N LEU A 121 -14.12 1.14 -0.08
CA LEU A 121 -13.80 2.44 -0.65
C LEU A 121 -15.11 3.18 -0.92
N ASN A 122 -15.37 4.17 -0.09
CA ASN A 122 -16.52 5.04 -0.21
C ASN A 122 -16.51 5.79 -1.57
N ASP A 123 -17.70 5.96 -2.18
CA ASP A 123 -17.83 6.57 -3.50
C ASP A 123 -17.35 8.05 -3.55
N ALA A 124 -17.53 8.83 -2.48
CA ALA A 124 -16.97 10.18 -2.38
C ALA A 124 -15.45 10.16 -2.30
N VAL A 125 -14.85 9.17 -1.64
CA VAL A 125 -13.39 8.98 -1.64
C VAL A 125 -12.91 8.61 -3.05
N ALA A 126 -13.59 7.68 -3.73
CA ALA A 126 -13.26 7.31 -5.11
C ALA A 126 -13.41 8.51 -6.08
N LYS A 127 -14.46 9.32 -5.90
CA LYS A 127 -14.64 10.58 -6.63
C LYS A 127 -13.52 11.56 -6.31
N GLU A 128 -13.10 11.71 -5.05
CA GLU A 128 -11.99 12.59 -4.69
C GLU A 128 -10.69 12.14 -5.37
N LEU A 129 -10.40 10.84 -5.36
CA LEU A 129 -9.22 10.24 -5.98
C LEU A 129 -9.13 10.54 -7.49
N SER A 130 -10.27 10.45 -8.18
CA SER A 130 -10.39 10.70 -9.62
C SER A 130 -10.60 12.19 -9.97
N SER A 131 -11.01 13.01 -9.00
CA SER A 131 -11.31 14.42 -9.23
C SER A 131 -10.06 15.23 -9.60
N ARG A 132 -10.20 16.08 -10.62
CA ARG A 132 -9.18 17.06 -11.00
C ARG A 132 -9.44 18.32 -10.19
N ARG A 133 -8.58 18.65 -9.21
CA ARG A 133 -8.70 19.91 -8.47
C ARG A 133 -8.53 21.09 -9.45
N ASN A 134 -9.39 22.10 -9.38
CA ASN A 134 -9.41 23.23 -10.34
C ASN A 134 -8.05 23.91 -10.61
N PHE A 135 -7.10 23.84 -9.66
CA PHE A 135 -5.74 24.39 -9.81
C PHE A 135 -4.67 23.37 -10.25
N LYS A 136 -4.91 22.06 -10.12
CA LYS A 136 -4.02 21.00 -10.57
C LYS A 136 -4.75 20.18 -11.61
N ARG A 137 -4.31 20.26 -12.87
CA ARG A 137 -4.91 19.53 -14.01
C ARG A 137 -4.84 18.00 -13.90
N GLN A 138 -4.33 17.46 -12.80
CA GLN A 138 -4.11 16.04 -12.59
C GLN A 138 -4.92 15.55 -11.39
N PRO A 139 -5.48 14.33 -11.47
CA PRO A 139 -6.15 13.66 -10.35
C PRO A 139 -5.18 13.41 -9.18
N LEU A 140 -5.72 13.06 -8.00
CA LEU A 140 -4.87 12.75 -6.83
C LEU A 140 -4.01 11.50 -7.07
N VAL A 141 -4.57 10.52 -7.77
CA VAL A 141 -3.87 9.32 -8.23
C VAL A 141 -4.22 9.03 -9.69
N PRO A 142 -3.34 8.35 -10.44
CA PRO A 142 -3.67 7.88 -11.78
C PRO A 142 -4.90 6.95 -11.83
N ASP A 143 -5.68 7.00 -12.91
CA ASP A 143 -6.91 6.19 -13.07
C ASP A 143 -6.69 4.68 -12.98
N ASN A 144 -5.48 4.19 -13.27
CA ASN A 144 -5.14 2.77 -13.11
C ASN A 144 -5.00 2.37 -11.64
N VAL A 145 -4.72 3.32 -10.73
CA VAL A 145 -4.71 3.06 -9.28
C VAL A 145 -6.13 2.87 -8.78
N VAL A 146 -7.06 3.74 -9.19
CA VAL A 146 -8.48 3.60 -8.84
C VAL A 146 -8.96 2.25 -9.34
N ARG A 147 -8.84 1.96 -10.66
CA ARG A 147 -9.23 0.67 -11.25
C ARG A 147 -8.58 -0.53 -10.58
N TYR A 148 -7.31 -0.42 -10.16
CA TYR A 148 -6.64 -1.47 -9.40
C TYR A 148 -7.41 -1.77 -8.11
N LEU A 149 -7.75 -0.73 -7.32
CA LEU A 149 -8.55 -0.87 -6.11
C LEU A 149 -9.93 -1.48 -6.42
N GLU A 150 -10.65 -1.00 -7.44
CA GLU A 150 -11.99 -1.53 -7.78
C GLU A 150 -11.95 -3.00 -8.24
N SER A 151 -10.85 -3.42 -8.88
CA SER A 151 -10.67 -4.79 -9.36
C SER A 151 -10.10 -5.75 -8.31
N HIS A 152 -9.67 -5.23 -7.16
CA HIS A 152 -9.10 -6.06 -6.10
C HIS A 152 -10.25 -6.76 -5.37
N GLN A 153 -10.18 -8.10 -5.27
CA GLN A 153 -11.28 -8.95 -4.80
C GLN A 153 -11.83 -8.56 -3.41
N HIS A 154 -11.02 -7.88 -2.60
CA HIS A 154 -11.34 -7.52 -1.22
C HIS A 154 -11.79 -6.07 -1.03
N VAL A 155 -11.85 -5.26 -2.10
CA VAL A 155 -12.27 -3.86 -2.03
C VAL A 155 -13.68 -3.72 -2.60
N LYS A 156 -14.66 -3.40 -1.76
CA LYS A 156 -16.02 -3.07 -2.17
C LYS A 156 -16.15 -1.57 -2.37
N LEU A 157 -16.72 -1.19 -3.51
CA LEU A 157 -17.07 0.18 -3.82
C LEU A 157 -18.55 0.34 -3.50
N GLU A 158 -18.84 0.84 -2.31
CA GLU A 158 -20.21 0.98 -1.83
C GLU A 158 -20.61 2.46 -1.83
N PRO A 159 -21.72 2.83 -2.48
CA PRO A 159 -22.30 4.15 -2.30
C PRO A 159 -22.75 4.25 -0.84
N TYR A 160 -22.35 5.33 -0.18
CA TYR A 160 -22.69 5.57 1.21
C TYR A 160 -23.45 6.89 1.34
N GLU A 161 -24.67 6.81 1.86
CA GLU A 161 -25.49 7.97 2.16
C GLU A 161 -25.50 8.20 3.67
N LEU A 162 -24.97 9.36 4.08
CA LEU A 162 -24.84 9.70 5.49
C LEU A 162 -26.21 10.01 6.10
N VAL A 163 -26.55 9.32 7.19
CA VAL A 163 -27.78 9.63 7.95
C VAL A 163 -27.60 10.95 8.69
N SER A 164 -28.63 11.81 8.66
CA SER A 164 -28.55 13.17 9.23
C SER A 164 -28.19 13.20 10.72
N GLU A 165 -28.62 12.21 11.51
CA GLU A 165 -28.24 12.09 12.92
C GLU A 165 -26.74 11.80 13.09
N THR A 166 -26.22 10.85 12.30
CA THR A 166 -24.78 10.54 12.23
C THR A 166 -23.98 11.77 11.82
N GLU A 167 -24.43 12.49 10.79
CA GLU A 167 -23.78 13.72 10.31
C GLU A 167 -23.65 14.75 11.43
N GLU A 168 -24.75 15.08 12.11
CA GLU A 168 -24.74 16.07 13.20
C GLU A 168 -23.85 15.64 14.37
N HIS A 169 -23.85 14.35 14.70
CA HIS A 169 -22.99 13.81 15.72
C HIS A 169 -21.50 13.99 15.35
N ILE A 170 -21.09 13.53 14.17
CA ILE A 170 -19.70 13.66 13.68
C ILE A 170 -19.30 15.13 13.57
N PHE A 171 -20.19 15.98 13.05
CA PHE A 171 -19.97 17.42 12.97
C PHE A 171 -19.74 18.05 14.34
N SER A 172 -20.54 17.66 15.35
CA SER A 172 -20.37 18.15 16.72
C SER A 172 -19.01 17.76 17.31
N LEU A 173 -18.56 16.52 17.06
CA LEU A 173 -17.23 16.05 17.49
C LEU A 173 -16.12 16.84 16.79
N TRP A 174 -16.26 17.09 15.48
CA TRP A 174 -15.30 17.88 14.72
C TRP A 174 -15.19 19.31 15.27
N LYS A 175 -16.33 19.97 15.51
CA LYS A 175 -16.39 21.33 16.10
C LYS A 175 -15.73 21.39 17.48
N ALA A 176 -15.95 20.38 18.32
CA ALA A 176 -15.46 20.39 19.70
C ALA A 176 -13.98 19.99 19.84
N HIS A 177 -13.50 19.01 19.06
CA HIS A 177 -12.24 18.32 19.34
C HIS A 177 -11.11 18.60 18.34
N THR A 178 -11.40 19.24 17.20
CA THR A 178 -10.38 19.59 16.22
C THR A 178 -9.98 21.06 16.30
N ASN A 179 -8.80 21.41 15.79
CA ASN A 179 -8.40 22.82 15.70
C ASN A 179 -9.14 23.55 14.57
N GLN A 180 -9.49 22.82 13.51
CA GLN A 180 -10.21 23.37 12.36
C GLN A 180 -11.66 23.68 12.75
N GLY A 181 -12.39 22.71 13.30
CA GLY A 181 -13.78 22.90 13.71
C GLY A 181 -13.97 24.02 14.72
N ARG A 182 -13.07 24.15 15.70
CA ARG A 182 -13.12 25.26 16.69
C ARG A 182 -12.93 26.65 16.09
N LYS A 183 -12.31 26.75 14.91
CA LYS A 183 -12.02 28.02 14.22
C LYS A 183 -12.81 28.19 12.92
N ALA A 184 -13.64 27.21 12.57
CA ALA A 184 -14.38 27.19 11.33
C ALA A 184 -15.42 28.31 11.29
N ASP A 185 -15.49 28.99 10.15
CA ASP A 185 -16.62 29.82 9.76
C ASP A 185 -17.66 28.97 9.02
N ALA A 186 -18.77 29.59 8.61
CA ALA A 186 -19.87 28.90 7.92
C ALA A 186 -19.40 28.18 6.64
N GLN A 187 -18.44 28.75 5.92
CA GLN A 187 -17.91 28.14 4.69
C GLN A 187 -17.08 26.89 4.99
N ALA A 188 -16.23 26.94 6.02
CA ALA A 188 -15.45 25.78 6.45
C ALA A 188 -16.35 24.68 7.03
N GLU A 189 -17.44 25.04 7.70
CA GLU A 189 -18.45 24.09 8.19
C GLU A 189 -19.17 23.36 7.05
N GLU A 190 -19.69 24.10 6.06
CA GLU A 190 -20.33 23.54 4.87
C GLU A 190 -19.37 22.62 4.12
N LYS A 191 -18.13 23.09 3.91
CA LYS A 191 -17.10 22.29 3.24
C LYS A 191 -16.78 20.99 3.98
N PHE A 192 -16.76 21.00 5.32
CA PHE A 192 -16.52 19.78 6.08
C PHE A 192 -17.70 18.80 5.95
N ARG A 193 -18.94 19.29 6.03
CA ARG A 193 -20.14 18.45 5.85
C ARG A 193 -20.21 17.78 4.49
N GLU A 194 -19.74 18.45 3.44
CA GLU A 194 -19.66 17.89 2.08
C GLU A 194 -18.39 17.07 1.80
N SER A 195 -17.49 16.92 2.78
CA SER A 195 -16.19 16.29 2.57
C SER A 195 -16.25 14.76 2.59
N GLY A 196 -15.27 14.12 1.93
CA GLY A 196 -15.03 12.68 2.06
C GLY A 196 -14.74 12.26 3.51
N ASP A 197 -14.07 13.11 4.29
CA ASP A 197 -13.78 12.85 5.72
C ASP A 197 -15.07 12.67 6.54
N MET A 198 -16.10 13.50 6.27
CA MET A 198 -17.40 13.39 6.95
C MET A 198 -18.07 12.05 6.63
N GLN A 199 -18.11 11.67 5.36
CA GLN A 199 -18.71 10.40 4.96
C GLN A 199 -17.94 9.19 5.50
N LEU A 200 -16.61 9.25 5.47
CA LEU A 200 -15.72 8.19 5.99
C LEU A 200 -15.93 7.98 7.50
N LEU A 201 -16.02 9.06 8.26
CA LEU A 201 -16.28 9.02 9.71
C LEU A 201 -17.70 8.56 10.02
N GLY A 202 -18.67 8.98 9.21
CA GLY A 202 -20.05 8.53 9.34
C GLY A 202 -20.20 7.03 9.09
N GLN A 203 -19.60 6.51 8.02
CA GLN A 203 -19.63 5.08 7.72
C GLN A 203 -18.97 4.28 8.86
N ALA A 204 -17.86 4.78 9.40
CA ALA A 204 -17.23 4.17 10.57
C ALA A 204 -18.07 4.23 11.85
N TYR A 205 -18.90 5.27 12.00
CA TYR A 205 -19.84 5.41 13.11
C TYR A 205 -20.96 4.38 13.01
N GLU A 206 -21.56 4.25 11.83
CA GLU A 206 -22.69 3.36 11.56
C GLU A 206 -22.26 1.89 11.61
N ASN A 207 -21.02 1.59 11.23
CA ASN A 207 -20.41 0.28 11.42
C ASN A 207 -20.03 -0.02 12.89
N GLY A 208 -20.45 0.79 13.87
CA GLY A 208 -19.92 0.80 15.24
C GLY A 208 -19.99 -0.50 16.04
N GLU A 209 -20.85 -1.46 15.66
CA GLU A 209 -20.85 -2.82 16.22
C GLU A 209 -19.63 -3.63 15.75
N GLU A 210 -19.16 -3.36 14.54
CA GLU A 210 -17.96 -3.93 13.94
C GLU A 210 -16.73 -3.06 14.26
N HIS A 211 -15.56 -3.69 14.33
CA HIS A 211 -14.32 -2.94 14.48
C HIS A 211 -13.96 -2.31 13.14
N THR A 212 -14.08 -0.99 13.03
CA THR A 212 -13.74 -0.24 11.82
C THR A 212 -12.32 0.34 11.92
N ILE A 213 -11.52 0.12 10.88
CA ILE A 213 -10.16 0.65 10.77
C ILE A 213 -10.13 1.64 9.60
N ILE A 214 -9.90 2.91 9.90
CA ILE A 214 -9.67 3.94 8.90
C ILE A 214 -8.18 4.06 8.63
N LEU A 215 -7.76 3.81 7.39
CA LEU A 215 -6.39 4.09 6.95
C LEU A 215 -6.33 5.54 6.47
N SER A 216 -5.83 6.46 7.31
CA SER A 216 -5.77 7.89 7.01
C SER A 216 -4.48 8.55 7.48
N ASN A 217 -4.02 9.55 6.72
CA ASN A 217 -2.90 10.41 7.11
C ASN A 217 -3.32 11.65 7.91
N ASN A 218 -4.62 11.90 8.09
CA ASN A 218 -5.16 13.07 8.78
C ASN A 218 -5.47 12.79 10.26
N TYR A 219 -4.45 12.43 11.06
CA TYR A 219 -4.67 12.17 12.49
C TYR A 219 -5.16 13.40 13.27
N SER A 220 -4.77 14.60 12.84
CA SER A 220 -5.15 15.85 13.51
C SER A 220 -6.65 16.11 13.54
N GLU A 221 -7.40 15.48 12.64
CA GLU A 221 -8.85 15.61 12.53
C GLU A 221 -9.52 14.26 12.70
N ILE A 222 -9.40 13.36 11.72
CA ILE A 222 -10.03 12.03 11.71
C ILE A 222 -9.61 11.22 12.95
N GLY A 223 -8.30 11.23 13.27
CA GLY A 223 -7.76 10.54 14.46
C GLY A 223 -8.40 11.00 15.77
N LYS A 224 -8.60 12.31 15.94
CA LYS A 224 -9.19 12.89 17.17
C LYS A 224 -10.68 12.64 17.29
N ILE A 225 -11.39 12.62 16.17
CA ILE A 225 -12.83 12.31 16.13
C ILE A 225 -13.02 10.83 16.47
N ALA A 226 -12.28 9.93 15.82
CA ALA A 226 -12.29 8.51 16.12
C ALA A 226 -11.92 8.21 17.59
N GLU A 227 -10.97 8.96 18.18
CA GLU A 227 -10.67 8.88 19.62
C GLU A 227 -11.88 9.19 20.51
N GLN A 228 -12.72 10.15 20.13
CA GLN A 228 -13.95 10.45 20.89
C GLN A 228 -15.01 9.38 20.66
N MET A 229 -15.22 8.95 19.41
CA MET A 229 -16.15 7.86 19.07
C MET A 229 -15.83 6.58 19.88
N ARG A 230 -14.55 6.26 20.09
CA ARG A 230 -14.14 5.14 20.97
C ARG A 230 -14.54 5.33 22.43
N LYS A 231 -14.55 6.56 22.96
CA LYS A 231 -15.04 6.83 24.31
C LYS A 231 -16.56 6.66 24.40
N ASP A 232 -17.24 6.82 23.27
CA ASP A 232 -18.68 6.56 23.11
C ASP A 232 -18.97 5.09 22.78
N ASN A 233 -17.98 4.19 22.95
CA ASN A 233 -18.02 2.75 22.68
C ASN A 233 -18.16 2.34 21.21
N ILE A 234 -17.69 3.18 20.29
CA ILE A 234 -17.69 2.90 18.85
C ILE A 234 -16.28 2.49 18.43
N ASN A 235 -16.13 1.29 17.87
CA ASN A 235 -14.84 0.65 17.65
C ASN A 235 -14.11 1.15 16.40
N VAL A 236 -13.77 2.45 16.34
CA VAL A 236 -13.09 3.07 15.21
C VAL A 236 -11.61 3.31 15.51
N TYR A 237 -10.72 2.84 14.65
CA TYR A 237 -9.26 3.01 14.77
C TYR A 237 -8.70 3.75 13.57
N VAL A 238 -7.69 4.61 13.78
CA VAL A 238 -7.06 5.37 12.68
C VAL A 238 -5.59 5.01 12.58
N VAL A 239 -5.18 4.54 11.40
CA VAL A 239 -3.80 4.15 11.10
C VAL A 239 -3.25 5.05 10.01
N GLY A 240 -2.15 5.77 10.29
CA GLY A 240 -1.54 6.70 9.33
C GLY A 240 -0.08 6.48 9.04
N LYS A 241 0.49 7.23 8.09
CA LYS A 241 1.88 7.11 7.58
C LYS A 241 2.96 7.00 8.65
N ASN A 242 2.79 7.66 9.79
CA ASN A 242 3.81 7.70 10.84
C ASN A 242 4.02 6.34 11.49
N ASN A 243 3.03 5.46 11.36
CA ASN A 243 3.13 4.10 11.83
C ASN A 243 3.93 3.21 10.86
N PHE A 244 4.18 3.67 9.62
CA PHE A 244 4.90 2.98 8.53
C PHE A 244 6.34 3.47 8.31
N ARG A 245 6.98 4.00 9.35
CA ARG A 245 8.37 4.49 9.33
C ARG A 245 9.34 3.51 9.96
#